data_AF-A0A8C7EUM9-F1
#
_entry.id   AF-A0A8C7EUM9-F1
#
_cell.length_a   1.000
_cell.length_b   1.000
_cell.length_c   1.000
_cell.angle_alpha   90.00
_cell.angle_beta   90.00
_cell.angle_gamma   90.00
#
_symmetry.space_group_name_H-M   'P 1'
#
loop_
_entity.id
_entity.type
_entity.pdbx_description
1 polymer ?
#
loop_
_entity_poly.entity_id
_entity_poly.type
_entity_poly.pdbx_seq_one_letter_code
_entity_poly.pdbx_strand_id
1 'polypeptide(L)'
;MKRVNSCVKSGEHVLEELETEGERQLKSLLQHQLDTSVSIEECVSKKESFAPGTMYKPFGKEAAGTMTLSQFQTLHEKDQETASLRELGLNETEILIWKSHVSGEKRTRLRATPEAIQNRLQDIEERISERQRILCLPQRFAKSKQLTRREMEIEKSLFQGADRHSFLKALYYQAYHKKTSADKYMTSMKRKIKLGTKGKS
;
A
#
# COMPACT_ATOMS: atom_id res chain seq x y z
N MET A 1 66.38 -15.39 -21.63
CA MET A 1 66.60 -13.93 -21.75
C MET A 1 66.52 -13.30 -20.36
N LYS A 2 67.35 -12.28 -20.13
CA LYS A 2 67.68 -11.68 -18.82
C LYS A 2 66.47 -11.03 -18.14
N ARG A 3 66.40 -11.19 -16.81
CA ARG A 3 65.49 -10.45 -15.91
C ARG A 3 65.87 -8.97 -15.90
N VAL A 4 64.89 -8.09 -16.08
CA VAL A 4 65.03 -6.65 -15.86
C VAL A 4 64.25 -6.30 -14.61
N ASN A 5 64.95 -6.23 -13.49
CA ASN A 5 64.50 -5.51 -12.30
C ASN A 5 64.78 -4.03 -12.55
N SER A 6 63.75 -3.19 -12.60
CA SER A 6 63.92 -1.75 -12.40
C SER A 6 63.41 -1.42 -11.00
N CYS A 7 64.38 -1.26 -10.09
CA CYS A 7 64.20 -0.65 -8.79
C CYS A 7 63.99 0.85 -9.02
N VAL A 8 62.82 1.37 -8.66
CA VAL A 8 62.61 2.79 -8.39
C VAL A 8 62.00 2.87 -6.99
N LYS A 9 62.84 3.20 -6.01
CA LYS A 9 62.39 3.63 -4.68
C LYS A 9 62.56 5.15 -4.61
N SER A 10 61.46 5.86 -4.42
CA SER A 10 61.24 6.79 -3.29
C SER A 10 60.07 7.72 -3.59
N GLY A 11 59.10 7.68 -2.69
CA GLY A 11 57.84 8.41 -2.77
C GLY A 11 56.84 7.67 -1.90
N GLU A 12 57.04 7.72 -0.58
CA GLU A 12 56.00 7.40 0.39
C GLU A 12 54.83 8.37 0.19
N HIS A 13 54.03 8.12 -0.84
CA HIS A 13 52.61 8.34 -0.71
C HIS A 13 52.12 7.14 0.09
N VAL A 14 51.87 7.36 1.38
CA VAL A 14 50.93 6.54 2.14
C VAL A 14 49.59 6.71 1.42
N LEU A 15 49.36 5.88 0.39
CA LEU A 15 48.04 5.60 -0.10
C LEU A 15 47.36 4.93 1.08
N GLU A 16 46.56 5.70 1.84
CA GLU A 16 45.52 5.12 2.65
C GLU A 16 44.77 4.15 1.73
N GLU A 17 44.97 2.85 1.93
CA GLU A 17 44.19 1.81 1.26
C GLU A 17 42.73 2.12 1.58
N LEU A 18 42.03 2.69 0.60
CA LEU A 18 40.64 3.06 0.74
C LEU A 18 39.86 1.75 0.76
N GLU A 19 39.69 1.18 1.97
CA GLU A 19 38.96 -0.06 2.19
C GLU A 19 37.59 0.04 1.50
N THR A 20 37.36 -0.83 0.53
CA THR A 20 36.08 -0.89 -0.17
C THR A 20 34.99 -1.38 0.79
N GLU A 21 33.73 -0.99 0.56
CA GLU A 21 32.61 -1.48 1.39
C GLU A 21 32.53 -3.02 1.45
N GLY A 22 32.94 -3.70 0.37
CA GLY A 22 33.00 -5.17 0.33
C GLY A 22 34.09 -5.74 1.24
N GLU A 23 35.29 -5.16 1.23
CA GLU A 23 36.39 -5.56 2.12
C GLU A 23 36.04 -5.30 3.59
N ARG A 24 35.41 -4.16 3.88
CA ARG A 24 34.91 -3.81 5.22
C ARG A 24 33.92 -4.86 5.74
N GLN A 25 32.99 -5.29 4.90
CA GLN A 25 32.00 -6.32 5.24
C GLN A 25 32.64 -7.68 5.49
N LEU A 26 33.57 -8.10 4.63
CA LEU A 26 34.28 -9.38 4.78
C LEU A 26 35.14 -9.42 6.05
N LYS A 27 35.81 -8.31 6.37
CA LYS A 27 36.62 -8.17 7.57
C LYS A 27 35.77 -8.23 8.84
N SER A 28 34.62 -7.53 8.85
CA SER A 28 33.65 -7.61 9.95
C SER A 28 33.12 -9.03 10.14
N LEU A 29 32.78 -9.73 9.05
CA LEU A 29 32.30 -11.12 9.11
C LEU A 29 33.37 -12.06 9.68
N LEU A 30 34.60 -11.97 9.19
CA LEU A 30 35.72 -12.79 9.66
C LEU A 30 35.98 -12.56 11.15
N GLN A 31 35.95 -11.30 11.59
CA GLN A 31 36.13 -10.97 13.00
C GLN A 31 35.04 -11.58 13.87
N HIS A 32 33.78 -11.55 13.44
CA HIS A 32 32.69 -12.22 14.15
C HIS A 32 32.78 -13.75 14.16
N GLN A 33 33.42 -14.37 13.15
CA GLN A 33 33.61 -15.82 13.10
C GLN A 33 34.77 -16.31 13.98
N LEU A 34 35.82 -15.49 14.12
CA LEU A 34 36.99 -15.79 14.95
C LEU A 34 36.78 -15.45 16.42
N ASP A 35 35.79 -14.60 16.72
CA ASP A 35 35.45 -14.24 18.08
C ASP A 35 34.87 -15.45 18.83
N THR A 36 35.66 -15.98 19.76
CA THR A 36 35.27 -17.07 20.66
C THR A 36 34.77 -16.56 22.00
N SER A 37 34.86 -15.24 22.23
CA SER A 37 34.31 -14.60 23.43
C SER A 37 32.84 -14.31 23.19
N VAL A 38 31.98 -14.75 24.10
CA VAL A 38 30.54 -14.48 24.02
C VAL A 38 30.14 -13.78 25.31
N SER A 39 29.85 -12.48 25.21
CA SER A 39 29.26 -11.71 26.32
C SER A 39 27.73 -11.79 26.29
N ILE A 40 27.12 -11.86 27.48
CA ILE A 40 25.66 -11.80 27.63
C ILE A 40 25.12 -10.46 27.09
N GLU A 41 25.85 -9.37 27.32
CA GLU A 41 25.46 -8.01 26.90
C GLU A 41 25.44 -7.89 25.37
N GLU A 42 26.41 -8.50 24.67
CA GLU A 42 26.43 -8.55 23.21
C GLU A 42 25.32 -9.44 22.64
N CYS A 43 24.99 -10.53 23.32
CA CYS A 43 23.87 -11.39 22.93
C CYS A 43 22.52 -10.67 23.09
N VAL A 44 22.37 -9.87 24.13
CA VAL A 44 21.18 -9.03 24.34
C VAL A 44 21.13 -7.91 23.30
N SER A 45 22.24 -7.24 23.01
CA SER A 45 22.33 -6.19 21.98
C SER A 45 21.99 -6.73 20.58
N LYS A 46 22.45 -7.95 20.24
CA LYS A 46 22.03 -8.64 19.01
C LYS A 46 20.54 -8.96 19.02
N LYS A 47 19.95 -9.26 20.19
CA LYS A 47 18.52 -9.52 20.32
C LYS A 47 17.63 -8.28 20.20
N GLU A 48 18.15 -7.08 20.44
CA GLU A 48 17.41 -5.83 20.23
C GLU A 48 17.02 -5.61 18.75
N SER A 49 17.67 -6.32 17.82
CA SER A 49 17.32 -6.31 16.40
C SER A 49 16.16 -7.23 16.03
N PHE A 50 15.67 -8.08 16.95
CA PHE A 50 14.46 -8.85 16.69
C PHE A 50 13.24 -7.95 16.89
N ALA A 51 12.36 -7.94 15.89
CA ALA A 51 11.02 -7.41 16.09
C ALA A 51 10.40 -8.12 17.31
N PRO A 52 9.85 -7.38 18.28
CA PRO A 52 9.18 -8.00 19.41
C PRO A 52 8.14 -8.99 18.90
N GLY A 53 8.07 -10.16 19.52
CA GLY A 53 7.09 -11.20 19.14
C GLY A 53 5.70 -10.59 19.04
N THR A 54 4.94 -10.98 18.02
CA THR A 54 3.59 -10.48 17.81
C THR A 54 2.70 -10.90 18.99
N MET A 55 2.58 -10.04 19.99
CA MET A 55 1.67 -10.24 21.09
C MET A 55 0.26 -9.93 20.60
N TYR A 56 -0.61 -10.94 20.58
CA TYR A 56 -2.02 -10.73 20.27
C TYR A 56 -2.62 -9.77 21.30
N LYS A 57 -3.04 -8.60 20.82
CA LYS A 57 -3.76 -7.62 21.63
C LYS A 57 -5.26 -7.89 21.46
N PRO A 58 -5.95 -8.40 22.48
CA PRO A 58 -7.38 -8.66 22.38
C PRO A 58 -8.16 -7.36 22.14
N PHE A 59 -9.34 -7.47 21.53
CA PHE A 59 -10.21 -6.33 21.24
C PHE A 59 -10.81 -5.77 22.53
N GLY A 60 -10.21 -4.68 23.01
CA GLY A 60 -10.61 -4.04 24.26
C GLY A 60 -10.06 -4.73 25.51
N LYS A 61 -10.22 -4.06 26.66
CA LYS A 61 -9.78 -4.59 27.97
C LYS A 61 -10.67 -5.74 28.45
N GLU A 62 -11.93 -5.75 28.02
CA GLU A 62 -12.94 -6.74 28.43
C GLU A 62 -12.65 -8.12 27.85
N ALA A 63 -12.05 -8.18 26.66
CA ALA A 63 -11.64 -9.43 26.01
C ALA A 63 -10.37 -10.07 26.61
N ALA A 64 -9.74 -9.43 27.61
CA ALA A 64 -8.61 -10.00 28.33
C ALA A 64 -9.09 -10.84 29.53
N GLY A 65 -8.64 -12.09 29.62
CA GLY A 65 -8.98 -13.01 30.71
C GLY A 65 -9.87 -14.18 30.28
N THR A 66 -10.41 -14.93 31.25
CA THR A 66 -11.28 -16.09 30.99
C THR A 66 -12.74 -15.65 30.97
N MET A 67 -13.43 -15.93 29.86
CA MET A 67 -14.86 -15.65 29.70
C MET A 67 -15.56 -16.80 28.96
N THR A 68 -16.88 -16.83 29.01
CA THR A 68 -17.67 -17.83 28.27
C THR A 68 -17.63 -17.55 26.77
N LEU A 69 -17.74 -18.59 25.94
CA LEU A 69 -17.77 -18.46 24.47
C LEU A 69 -18.84 -17.47 23.98
N SER A 70 -20.03 -17.50 24.59
CA SER A 70 -21.12 -16.57 24.25
C SER A 70 -20.76 -15.11 24.53
N GLN A 71 -20.12 -14.83 25.66
CA GLN A 71 -19.64 -13.49 26.01
C GLN A 71 -18.59 -13.02 24.99
N PHE A 72 -17.66 -13.90 24.63
CA PHE A 72 -16.64 -13.58 23.63
C PHE A 72 -17.25 -13.27 22.26
N GLN A 73 -18.21 -14.07 21.79
CA GLN A 73 -18.91 -13.83 20.52
C GLN A 73 -19.59 -12.46 20.51
N THR A 74 -20.32 -12.12 21.56
CA THR A 74 -21.00 -10.81 21.64
C THR A 74 -20.02 -9.65 21.65
N LEU A 75 -18.85 -9.78 22.29
CA LEU A 75 -17.84 -8.73 22.28
C LEU A 75 -17.15 -8.64 20.91
N HIS A 76 -16.93 -9.77 20.25
CA HIS A 76 -16.33 -9.81 18.91
C HIS A 76 -17.23 -9.16 17.87
N GLU A 77 -18.53 -9.46 17.88
CA GLU A 77 -19.53 -8.83 17.02
C GLU A 77 -19.56 -7.31 17.24
N LYS A 78 -19.56 -6.86 18.50
CA LYS A 78 -19.49 -5.43 18.83
C LYS A 78 -18.22 -4.77 18.32
N ASP A 79 -17.06 -5.44 18.41
CA ASP A 79 -15.81 -4.92 17.88
C ASP A 79 -15.85 -4.85 16.35
N GLN A 80 -16.36 -5.88 15.68
CA GLN A 80 -16.56 -5.93 14.23
C GLN A 80 -17.48 -4.80 13.74
N GLU A 81 -18.58 -4.53 14.45
CA GLU A 81 -19.45 -3.38 14.19
C GLU A 81 -18.69 -2.06 14.31
N THR A 82 -17.89 -1.88 15.38
CA THR A 82 -17.10 -0.65 15.54
C THR A 82 -16.02 -0.51 14.47
N ALA A 83 -15.37 -1.61 14.08
CA ALA A 83 -14.41 -1.63 12.99
C ALA A 83 -15.07 -1.25 11.66
N SER A 84 -16.27 -1.78 11.39
CA SER A 84 -17.06 -1.43 10.20
C SER A 84 -17.38 0.07 10.16
N LEU A 85 -17.76 0.67 11.30
CA LEU A 85 -17.98 2.12 11.38
C LEU A 85 -16.68 2.92 11.18
N ARG A 86 -15.53 2.44 11.66
CA ARG A 86 -14.22 3.06 11.38
C ARG A 86 -13.85 3.00 9.90
N GLU A 87 -14.13 1.88 9.22
CA GLU A 87 -13.91 1.74 7.77
C GLU A 87 -14.79 2.71 6.96
N LEU A 88 -15.97 3.02 7.48
CA LEU A 88 -16.85 4.07 6.96
C LEU A 88 -16.35 5.50 7.25
N GLY A 89 -15.22 5.65 7.95
CA GLY A 89 -14.56 6.93 8.18
C GLY A 89 -15.12 7.73 9.36
N LEU A 90 -15.77 7.06 10.33
CA LEU A 90 -16.25 7.69 11.56
C LEU A 90 -15.15 7.75 12.61
N ASN A 91 -15.10 8.87 13.34
CA ASN A 91 -14.24 9.02 14.51
C ASN A 91 -14.86 8.36 15.75
N GLU A 92 -14.04 8.04 16.76
CA GLU A 92 -14.50 7.35 17.99
C GLU A 92 -15.66 8.07 18.70
N THR A 93 -15.65 9.41 18.71
CA THR A 93 -16.75 10.21 19.28
C THR A 93 -18.04 10.12 18.46
N GLU A 94 -17.92 10.05 17.13
CA GLU A 94 -19.04 9.92 16.20
C GLU A 94 -19.64 8.51 16.27
N ILE A 95 -18.79 7.49 16.42
CA ILE A 95 -19.20 6.10 16.65
C ILE A 95 -20.03 6.00 17.93
N LEU A 96 -19.60 6.63 19.03
CA LEU A 96 -20.38 6.64 20.28
C LEU A 96 -21.74 7.31 20.10
N ILE A 97 -21.78 8.47 19.43
CA ILE A 97 -23.02 9.19 19.13
C ILE A 97 -23.96 8.30 18.30
N TRP A 98 -23.44 7.69 17.24
CA TRP A 98 -24.19 6.82 16.34
C TRP A 98 -24.71 5.56 17.04
N LYS A 99 -23.87 4.86 17.82
CA LYS A 99 -24.29 3.67 18.59
C LYS A 99 -25.37 4.01 19.62
N SER A 100 -25.28 5.16 20.28
CA SER A 100 -26.32 5.62 21.22
C SER A 100 -27.65 5.89 20.50
N HIS A 101 -27.59 6.44 19.27
CA HIS A 101 -28.77 6.69 18.45
C HIS A 101 -29.43 5.38 17.99
N VAL A 102 -28.63 4.42 17.49
CA VAL A 102 -29.13 3.13 16.96
C VAL A 102 -29.64 2.20 18.08
N SER A 103 -28.92 2.11 19.20
CA SER A 103 -29.32 1.25 20.34
C SER A 103 -30.54 1.79 21.09
N GLY A 104 -30.88 3.09 20.93
CA GLY A 104 -31.90 3.75 21.73
C GLY A 104 -31.52 3.88 23.21
N GLU A 105 -30.30 3.50 23.59
CA GLU A 105 -29.76 3.70 24.92
C GLU A 105 -29.73 5.19 25.27
N LYS A 106 -29.89 5.50 26.57
CA LYS A 106 -29.95 6.87 27.07
C LYS A 106 -28.84 7.70 26.43
N ARG A 107 -29.25 8.72 25.66
CA ARG A 107 -28.35 9.67 24.97
C ARG A 107 -27.15 9.92 25.85
N THR A 108 -25.98 9.48 25.40
CA THR A 108 -24.71 9.78 26.10
C THR A 108 -24.77 11.25 26.45
N ARG A 109 -24.53 11.61 27.72
CA ARG A 109 -24.78 12.96 28.27
C ARG A 109 -23.86 14.00 27.63
N LEU A 110 -24.11 14.29 26.37
CA LEU A 110 -23.48 15.32 25.59
C LEU A 110 -24.14 16.61 26.03
N ARG A 111 -23.34 17.52 26.58
CA ARG A 111 -23.76 18.87 27.00
C ARG A 111 -23.99 19.77 25.77
N ALA A 112 -24.68 19.25 24.76
CA ALA A 112 -25.00 19.95 23.54
C ALA A 112 -26.52 20.17 23.45
N THR A 113 -26.93 21.20 22.73
CA THR A 113 -28.34 21.41 22.43
C THR A 113 -28.87 20.22 21.60
N PRO A 114 -30.13 19.81 21.81
CA PRO A 114 -30.69 18.65 21.10
C PRO A 114 -30.66 18.84 19.57
N GLU A 115 -30.80 20.07 19.10
CA GLU A 115 -30.70 20.42 17.68
C GLU A 115 -29.29 20.22 17.12
N ALA A 116 -28.25 20.62 17.85
CA ALA A 116 -26.87 20.39 17.43
C ALA A 116 -26.52 18.88 17.36
N ILE A 117 -27.11 18.08 18.24
CA ILE A 117 -26.97 16.61 18.21
C ILE A 117 -27.65 16.05 16.95
N GLN A 118 -28.85 16.53 16.63
CA GLN A 118 -29.59 16.07 15.44
C GLN A 118 -28.85 16.41 14.14
N ASN A 119 -28.37 17.66 14.01
CA ASN A 119 -27.59 18.07 12.83
C ASN A 119 -26.33 17.21 12.66
N ARG A 120 -25.66 16.88 13.77
CA ARG A 120 -24.47 16.04 13.76
C ARG A 120 -24.78 14.58 13.42
N LEU A 121 -25.95 14.07 13.83
CA LEU A 121 -26.42 12.75 13.40
C LEU A 121 -26.72 12.72 11.90
N GLN A 122 -27.32 13.78 11.36
CA GLN A 122 -27.60 13.89 9.93
C GLN A 122 -26.31 13.93 9.10
N ASP A 123 -25.32 14.70 9.54
CA ASP A 123 -23.98 14.74 8.91
C ASP A 123 -23.29 13.35 8.94
N ILE A 124 -23.39 12.65 10.06
CA ILE A 124 -22.90 11.27 10.20
C ILE A 124 -23.60 10.33 9.20
N GLU A 125 -24.92 10.42 9.08
CA GLU A 125 -25.71 9.58 8.17
C GLU A 125 -25.38 9.84 6.70
N GLU A 126 -25.22 11.10 6.31
CA GLU A 126 -24.80 11.50 4.96
C GLU A 126 -23.40 10.95 4.65
N ARG A 127 -22.45 11.11 5.58
CA ARG A 127 -21.08 10.57 5.43
C ARG A 127 -21.05 9.06 5.30
N ILE A 128 -21.83 8.34 6.10
CA ILE A 128 -21.96 6.88 6.00
C ILE A 128 -22.47 6.51 4.60
N SER A 129 -23.55 7.15 4.16
CA SER A 129 -24.19 6.87 2.87
C SER A 129 -23.26 7.14 1.70
N GLU A 130 -22.55 8.27 1.74
CA GLU A 130 -21.55 8.62 0.73
C GLU A 130 -20.40 7.61 0.70
N ARG A 131 -19.86 7.25 1.86
CA ARG A 131 -18.74 6.30 1.94
C ARG A 131 -19.14 4.92 1.47
N GLN A 132 -20.32 4.43 1.84
CA GLN A 132 -20.88 3.18 1.32
C GLN A 132 -21.02 3.24 -0.20
N ARG A 133 -21.58 4.32 -0.75
CA ARG A 133 -21.68 4.53 -2.19
C ARG A 133 -20.32 4.44 -2.87
N ILE A 134 -19.28 5.07 -2.31
CA ILE A 134 -17.91 5.02 -2.84
C ILE A 134 -17.36 3.58 -2.81
N LEU A 135 -17.54 2.87 -1.69
CA LEU A 135 -17.06 1.49 -1.53
C LEU A 135 -17.77 0.51 -2.47
N CYS A 136 -19.02 0.77 -2.84
CA CYS A 136 -19.75 -0.02 -3.84
C CYS A 136 -19.28 0.22 -5.28
N LEU A 137 -18.59 1.32 -5.58
CA LEU A 137 -18.10 1.59 -6.93
C LEU A 137 -16.96 0.61 -7.29
N PRO A 138 -16.93 0.06 -8.52
CA PRO A 138 -15.84 -0.78 -8.96
C PRO A 138 -14.48 -0.09 -8.81
N GLN A 139 -13.67 -0.55 -7.86
CA GLN A 139 -12.37 0.04 -7.60
C GLN A 139 -11.39 -0.35 -8.71
N ARG A 140 -11.22 0.55 -9.68
CA ARG A 140 -10.35 0.34 -10.85
C ARG A 140 -8.88 0.05 -10.52
N PHE A 141 -8.44 0.40 -9.31
CA PHE A 141 -7.07 0.23 -8.84
C PHE A 141 -6.88 -0.91 -7.83
N ALA A 142 -7.93 -1.64 -7.45
CA ALA A 142 -7.79 -2.73 -6.46
C ALA A 142 -6.84 -3.85 -6.93
N LYS A 143 -6.61 -3.98 -8.24
CA LYS A 143 -5.66 -4.92 -8.86
C LYS A 143 -4.51 -4.22 -9.59
N SER A 144 -4.37 -2.90 -9.48
CA SER A 144 -3.21 -2.25 -10.11
C SER A 144 -1.96 -2.59 -9.29
N LYS A 145 -0.94 -3.14 -9.96
CA LYS A 145 0.37 -3.38 -9.37
C LYS A 145 0.86 -2.09 -8.72
N GLN A 146 1.12 -2.10 -7.40
CA GLN A 146 1.80 -0.99 -6.75
C GLN A 146 3.19 -0.86 -7.37
N LEU A 147 3.56 0.36 -7.77
CA LEU A 147 4.88 0.63 -8.32
C LEU A 147 5.92 0.43 -7.22
N THR A 148 6.93 -0.36 -7.51
CA THR A 148 8.13 -0.47 -6.68
C THR A 148 8.81 0.89 -6.58
N ARG A 149 9.62 1.11 -5.53
CA ARG A 149 10.38 2.35 -5.36
C ARG A 149 11.18 2.72 -6.61
N ARG A 150 11.84 1.73 -7.23
CA ARG A 150 12.58 1.90 -8.48
C ARG A 150 11.66 2.31 -9.65
N GLU A 151 10.49 1.70 -9.79
CA GLU A 151 9.51 2.07 -10.83
C GLU A 151 9.00 3.51 -10.63
N MET A 152 8.78 3.95 -9.38
CA MET A 152 8.42 5.34 -9.08
C MET A 152 9.54 6.33 -9.41
N GLU A 153 10.80 5.98 -9.11
CA GLU A 153 11.96 6.82 -9.42
C GLU A 153 12.17 6.92 -10.94
N ILE A 154 11.97 5.83 -11.67
CA ILE A 154 11.97 5.82 -13.15
C ILE A 154 10.84 6.68 -13.70
N GLU A 155 9.62 6.53 -13.20
CA GLU A 155 8.48 7.37 -13.62
C GLU A 155 8.76 8.85 -13.38
N LYS A 156 9.22 9.21 -12.17
CA LYS A 156 9.59 10.59 -11.85
C LYS A 156 10.69 11.12 -12.75
N SER A 157 11.67 10.29 -13.12
CA SER A 157 12.76 10.70 -14.01
C SER A 157 12.30 10.87 -15.46
N LEU A 158 11.40 10.00 -15.94
CA LEU A 158 10.87 10.07 -17.30
C LEU A 158 9.94 11.28 -17.53
N PHE A 159 9.24 11.74 -16.50
CA PHE A 159 8.25 12.83 -16.62
C PHE A 159 8.62 14.09 -15.83
N GLN A 160 9.89 14.26 -15.47
CA GLN A 160 10.38 15.51 -14.88
C GLN A 160 10.22 16.66 -15.89
N GLY A 161 9.22 17.52 -15.67
CA GLY A 161 8.97 18.72 -16.49
C GLY A 161 8.21 18.49 -17.80
N ALA A 162 7.81 17.26 -18.13
CA ALA A 162 6.99 16.94 -19.31
C ALA A 162 5.54 16.61 -18.92
N ASP A 163 4.57 16.94 -19.79
CA ASP A 163 3.15 16.63 -19.53
C ASP A 163 2.89 15.12 -19.65
N ARG A 164 2.90 14.43 -18.50
CA ARG A 164 2.52 13.02 -18.35
C ARG A 164 1.16 12.72 -19.00
N HIS A 165 0.22 13.66 -18.94
CA HIS A 165 -1.13 13.46 -19.44
C HIS A 165 -1.15 13.35 -20.97
N SER A 166 -0.36 14.17 -21.68
CA SER A 166 -0.23 14.10 -23.14
C SER A 166 0.30 12.74 -23.63
N PHE A 167 1.34 12.21 -22.99
CA PHE A 167 1.95 10.92 -23.34
C PHE A 167 1.01 9.75 -23.06
N LEU A 168 0.40 9.71 -21.87
CA LEU A 168 -0.54 8.63 -21.52
C LEU A 168 -1.81 8.65 -22.38
N LYS A 169 -2.26 9.84 -22.83
CA LYS A 169 -3.38 9.98 -23.76
C LYS A 169 -3.10 9.34 -25.11
N ALA A 170 -1.85 9.38 -25.59
CA ALA A 170 -1.46 8.72 -26.84
C ALA A 170 -1.48 7.19 -26.77
N LEU A 171 -1.31 6.62 -25.56
CA LEU A 171 -1.40 5.17 -25.32
C LEU A 171 -2.85 4.68 -25.21
N TYR A 172 -3.81 5.59 -25.05
CA TYR A 172 -5.22 5.24 -25.01
C TYR A 172 -5.76 5.06 -26.43
N TYR A 173 -6.27 3.87 -26.74
CA TYR A 173 -6.94 3.62 -28.01
C TYR A 173 -8.24 4.43 -28.06
N GLN A 174 -8.23 5.57 -28.76
CA GLN A 174 -9.44 6.33 -29.00
C GLN A 174 -10.26 5.58 -30.07
N ALA A 175 -11.26 4.81 -29.63
CA ALA A 175 -12.22 4.13 -30.51
C ALA A 175 -12.98 5.08 -31.47
N TYR A 176 -12.75 6.39 -31.36
CA TYR A 176 -13.32 7.46 -32.16
C TYR A 176 -12.33 8.01 -33.20
N HIS A 177 -11.51 7.18 -33.85
CA HIS A 177 -10.98 7.60 -35.14
C HIS A 177 -12.15 7.72 -36.12
N LYS A 178 -12.46 8.95 -36.58
CA LYS A 178 -13.45 9.20 -37.63
C LYS A 178 -13.08 8.29 -38.80
N LYS A 179 -13.95 7.32 -39.12
CA LYS A 179 -13.72 6.34 -40.19
C LYS A 179 -13.28 7.05 -41.46
N THR A 180 -12.05 6.80 -41.87
CA THR A 180 -11.49 7.38 -43.08
C THR A 180 -12.22 6.84 -44.31
N SER A 181 -12.07 7.48 -45.47
CA SER A 181 -12.63 6.97 -46.72
C SER A 181 -12.19 5.51 -46.99
N ALA A 182 -10.94 5.19 -46.64
CA ALA A 182 -10.39 3.85 -46.71
C ALA A 182 -11.12 2.84 -45.81
N ASP A 183 -11.44 3.20 -44.56
CA ASP A 183 -12.18 2.32 -43.65
C ASP A 183 -13.58 2.00 -44.16
N LYS A 184 -14.26 2.98 -44.77
CA LYS A 184 -15.57 2.79 -45.39
C LYS A 184 -15.48 1.84 -46.58
N TYR A 185 -14.45 2.00 -47.42
CA TYR A 185 -14.19 1.12 -48.55
C TYR A 185 -13.92 -0.32 -48.10
N MET A 186 -13.06 -0.52 -47.10
CA MET A 186 -12.75 -1.85 -46.55
C MET A 186 -13.97 -2.52 -45.92
N THR A 187 -14.83 -1.75 -45.24
CA THR A 187 -16.08 -2.27 -44.68
C THR A 187 -17.09 -2.67 -45.77
N SER A 188 -17.13 -1.93 -46.89
CA SER A 188 -17.95 -2.26 -48.06
C SER A 188 -17.48 -3.53 -48.76
N MET A 189 -16.16 -3.64 -48.98
CA MET A 189 -15.51 -4.83 -49.56
C MET A 189 -15.79 -6.09 -48.73
N LYS A 190 -15.63 -6.02 -47.41
CA LYS A 190 -15.93 -7.14 -46.50
C LYS A 190 -17.38 -7.59 -46.57
N ARG A 191 -18.33 -6.65 -46.72
CA ARG A 191 -19.76 -6.97 -46.91
C ARG A 191 -20.03 -7.63 -48.27
N LYS A 192 -19.42 -7.14 -49.36
CA LYS A 192 -19.57 -7.75 -50.70
C LYS A 192 -19.03 -9.18 -50.73
N ILE A 193 -17.89 -9.44 -50.11
CA ILE A 193 -17.32 -10.80 -50.01
C ILE A 193 -18.29 -11.72 -49.26
N LYS A 194 -18.84 -11.27 -48.12
CA LYS A 194 -19.77 -12.05 -47.30
C LYS A 194 -21.12 -12.34 -48.00
N LEU A 195 -21.55 -11.47 -48.91
CA LEU A 195 -22.77 -11.66 -49.70
C LEU A 195 -22.53 -12.53 -50.94
N GLY A 196 -21.36 -12.41 -51.58
CA GLY A 196 -20.96 -13.26 -52.72
C GLY A 196 -20.83 -14.74 -52.36
N THR A 197 -20.51 -15.06 -51.10
CA THR A 197 -20.43 -16.45 -50.62
C THR A 197 -21.79 -17.08 -50.30
N LYS A 198 -22.90 -16.33 -50.31
CA LYS A 198 -24.24 -16.86 -50.04
C LYS A 198 -25.00 -17.32 -51.31
N GLY A 199 -24.43 -17.14 -52.50
CA GLY A 199 -25.08 -17.47 -53.78
C GLY A 199 -24.55 -18.73 -54.49
N LYS A 200 -23.75 -19.55 -53.82
CA LYS A 200 -23.32 -20.87 -54.33
C LYS A 200 -23.57 -21.93 -53.27
N SER A 201 -24.82 -22.36 -53.16
CA SER A 201 -25.20 -23.66 -52.61
C SER A 201 -26.46 -24.14 -53.28
#